data_AF-A0A7K2LQP3-F1
#
_entry.id   AF-A0A7K2LQP3-F1
#
_cell.length_a   1.000
_cell.length_b   1.000
_cell.length_c   1.000
_cell.angle_alpha   90.00
_cell.angle_beta   90.00
_cell.angle_gamma   90.00
#
_symmetry.space_group_name_H-M   'P 1'
#
loop_
_entity.id
_entity.type
_entity.pdbx_description
1 polymer ?
#
loop_
_entity_poly.entity_id
_entity_poly.type
_entity_poly.pdbx_seq_one_letter_code
_entity_poly.pdbx_strand_id
1 'polypeptide(L)'
;MSIEWPWGDVDPDSRYGWDGRFALPVEPDGREWSLFRTEQDPRGLKPDDTCLVGIPETLVHVVDVGRYDPPMDTGRLPRPHTLLIVLPVDRPGSAVGCEDEGDTIELDSAAPIVMERVSPADRVS
;
A
#
# COMPACT_ATOMS: atom_id res chain seq x y z
N MET A 1 0.41 13.62 2.48
CA MET A 1 -0.72 14.26 1.76
C MET A 1 -1.89 13.30 1.73
N SER A 2 -3.10 13.69 1.32
CA SER A 2 -4.19 12.74 1.11
C SER A 2 -4.89 12.94 -0.22
N ILE A 3 -5.26 11.84 -0.85
CA ILE A 3 -5.99 11.81 -2.12
C ILE A 3 -7.34 11.15 -1.92
N GLU A 4 -8.31 11.47 -2.78
CA GLU A 4 -9.48 10.62 -2.94
C GLU A 4 -9.03 9.28 -3.51
N TRP A 5 -9.36 8.20 -2.81
CA TRP A 5 -8.84 6.89 -3.18
C TRP A 5 -9.66 6.32 -4.34
N PRO A 6 -9.04 5.95 -5.48
CA PRO A 6 -9.79 5.55 -6.66
C PRO A 6 -10.32 4.11 -6.61
N TRP A 7 -9.95 3.33 -5.58
CA TRP A 7 -10.28 1.90 -5.51
C TRP A 7 -10.98 1.50 -4.22
N GLY A 8 -12.11 0.83 -4.38
CA GLY A 8 -12.91 0.35 -3.26
C GLY A 8 -13.88 1.41 -2.75
N ASP A 9 -14.79 0.96 -1.91
CA ASP A 9 -15.86 1.80 -1.36
C ASP A 9 -15.73 1.93 0.15
N VAL A 10 -16.26 3.02 0.72
CA VAL A 10 -16.44 3.13 2.17
C VAL A 10 -17.42 2.05 2.61
N ASP A 11 -17.04 1.29 3.64
CA ASP A 11 -17.90 0.26 4.21
C ASP A 11 -18.88 0.90 5.22
N PRO A 12 -20.20 0.96 4.93
CA PRO A 12 -21.18 1.56 5.85
C PRO A 12 -21.41 0.74 7.12
N ASP A 13 -21.07 -0.56 7.09
CA ASP A 13 -21.23 -1.50 8.20
C ASP A 13 -19.92 -1.73 8.97
N SER A 14 -18.86 -0.99 8.63
CA SER A 14 -17.57 -1.04 9.31
C SER A 14 -17.64 -0.36 10.69
N ARG A 15 -16.86 -0.88 11.65
CA ARG A 15 -16.64 -0.20 12.94
C ARG A 15 -15.71 1.00 12.85
N TYR A 16 -15.00 1.13 11.73
CA TYR A 16 -14.07 2.20 11.40
C TYR A 16 -14.71 3.20 10.43
N GLY A 17 -14.59 4.50 10.72
CA GLY A 17 -15.07 5.57 9.86
C GLY A 17 -14.02 6.05 8.86
N TRP A 18 -13.66 5.21 7.88
CA TRP A 18 -12.83 5.65 6.77
C TRP A 18 -13.62 6.62 5.88
N ASP A 19 -13.00 7.74 5.49
CA ASP A 19 -13.65 8.85 4.78
C ASP A 19 -13.46 8.78 3.25
N GLY A 20 -12.94 7.67 2.74
CA GLY A 20 -12.62 7.49 1.32
C GLY A 20 -11.29 8.10 0.89
N ARG A 21 -10.50 8.67 1.82
CA ARG A 21 -9.21 9.28 1.51
C ARG A 21 -8.06 8.39 1.92
N PHE A 22 -7.01 8.37 1.10
CA PHE A 22 -5.78 7.64 1.41
C PHE A 22 -4.62 8.60 1.61
N ALA A 23 -3.85 8.38 2.68
CA ALA A 23 -2.66 9.16 2.95
C ALA A 23 -1.49 8.59 2.15
N LEU A 24 -0.78 9.46 1.44
CA LEU A 24 0.45 9.12 0.71
C LEU A 24 1.63 9.92 1.25
N PRO A 25 2.84 9.33 1.30
CA PRO A 25 4.06 10.05 1.65
C PRO A 25 4.30 11.23 0.71
N VAL A 26 4.75 12.36 1.26
CA VAL A 26 5.10 13.55 0.47
C VAL A 26 6.58 13.55 0.09
N GLU A 27 7.43 13.01 0.96
CA GLU A 27 8.87 12.96 0.71
C GLU A 27 9.22 11.59 0.11
N PRO A 28 9.64 11.51 -1.17
CA PRO A 28 9.93 10.23 -1.83
C PRO A 28 11.10 9.46 -1.19
N ASP A 29 12.02 10.19 -0.54
CA ASP A 29 13.17 9.66 0.22
C ASP A 29 12.99 9.83 1.74
N GLY A 30 11.76 10.13 2.17
CA GLY A 30 11.42 10.28 3.59
C GLY A 30 11.54 8.98 4.37
N ARG A 31 11.38 9.07 5.70
CA ARG A 31 11.37 7.88 6.56
C ARG A 31 10.17 6.98 6.27
N GLU A 32 9.02 7.59 6.01
CA GLU A 32 7.78 6.92 5.62
C GLU A 32 7.94 6.28 4.23
N TRP A 33 7.50 5.04 4.09
CA TRP A 33 7.50 4.32 2.81
C TRP A 33 6.12 3.71 2.56
N SER A 34 5.65 3.81 1.33
CA SER A 34 4.45 3.13 0.86
C SER A 34 4.67 2.56 -0.54
N LEU A 35 3.97 1.47 -0.83
CA LEU A 35 3.85 0.86 -2.16
C LEU A 35 3.21 1.83 -3.14
N PHE A 36 2.12 2.47 -2.73
CA PHE A 36 1.40 3.38 -3.58
C PHE A 36 2.07 4.74 -3.60
N ARG A 37 2.18 5.32 -4.80
CA ARG A 37 2.76 6.63 -5.05
C ARG A 37 1.95 7.35 -6.11
N THR A 38 1.99 8.67 -6.07
CA THR A 38 1.59 9.45 -7.23
C THR A 38 2.65 9.37 -8.31
N GLU A 39 2.23 9.38 -9.58
CA GLU A 39 3.16 9.51 -10.71
C GLU A 39 3.77 10.92 -10.75
N GLN A 40 2.96 11.93 -10.42
CA GLN A 40 3.39 13.31 -10.24
C GLN A 40 4.14 13.49 -8.91
N ASP A 41 5.12 14.41 -8.87
CA ASP A 41 5.81 14.79 -7.63
C ASP A 41 4.78 15.38 -6.64
N PRO A 42 4.57 14.75 -5.47
CA PRO A 42 3.55 15.17 -4.51
C PRO A 42 3.78 16.58 -3.96
N ARG A 43 5.02 17.11 -4.00
CA ARG A 43 5.35 18.47 -3.55
C ARG A 43 4.86 19.55 -4.53
N GLY A 44 4.60 19.16 -5.78
CA GLY A 44 4.05 20.05 -6.81
C GLY A 44 2.53 20.07 -6.87
N LEU A 45 1.86 19.09 -6.23
CA LEU A 45 0.40 18.97 -6.23
C LEU A 45 -0.24 19.99 -5.28
N LYS A 46 -1.39 20.52 -5.70
CA LYS A 46 -2.24 21.40 -4.91
C LYS A 46 -3.57 20.70 -4.58
N PRO A 47 -4.33 21.19 -3.58
CA PRO A 47 -5.70 20.75 -3.38
C PRO A 47 -6.49 20.85 -4.69
N ASP A 48 -7.34 19.85 -4.92
CA ASP A 48 -8.20 19.70 -6.10
C ASP A 48 -7.48 19.41 -7.43
N ASP A 49 -6.15 19.25 -7.43
CA ASP A 49 -5.44 18.72 -8.60
C ASP A 49 -5.78 17.24 -8.83
N THR A 50 -5.87 16.84 -10.10
CA THR A 50 -5.94 15.42 -10.48
C THR A 50 -4.53 14.84 -10.53
N CYS A 51 -4.33 13.68 -9.89
CA CYS A 51 -3.09 12.92 -9.96
C CYS A 51 -3.34 11.48 -10.41
N LEU A 52 -2.31 10.84 -10.97
CA LEU A 52 -2.31 9.40 -11.19
C LEU A 52 -1.67 8.75 -9.98
N VAL A 53 -2.26 7.67 -9.50
CA VAL A 53 -1.74 6.87 -8.39
C VAL A 53 -1.55 5.43 -8.86
N GLY A 54 -0.47 4.81 -8.40
CA GLY A 54 -0.15 3.44 -8.72
C GLY A 54 1.01 2.93 -7.87
N ILE A 55 1.41 1.69 -8.13
CA ILE A 55 2.62 1.11 -7.58
C ILE A 55 3.64 1.09 -8.74
N PRO A 56 4.77 1.82 -8.67
CA PRO A 56 5.83 1.64 -9.65
C PRO A 56 6.34 0.19 -9.60
N GLU A 57 7.04 -0.29 -10.62
CA GLU A 57 7.67 -1.61 -10.55
C GLU A 57 8.54 -1.71 -9.29
N THR A 58 8.12 -2.57 -8.35
CA THR A 58 8.66 -2.59 -6.98
C THR A 58 8.92 -4.02 -6.56
N LEU A 59 10.16 -4.30 -6.15
CA LEU A 59 10.52 -5.58 -5.56
C LEU A 59 10.42 -5.49 -4.04
N VAL A 60 9.67 -6.43 -3.45
CA VAL A 60 9.47 -6.51 -2.00
C VAL A 60 9.72 -7.91 -1.47
N HIS A 61 10.04 -8.00 -0.18
CA HIS A 61 10.01 -9.22 0.59
C HIS A 61 8.67 -9.34 1.31
N VAL A 62 7.97 -10.45 1.12
CA VAL A 62 6.87 -10.82 2.02
C VAL A 62 7.49 -11.32 3.32
N VAL A 63 7.23 -10.62 4.42
CA VAL A 63 7.78 -10.94 5.73
C VAL A 63 6.77 -11.63 6.65
N ASP A 64 5.47 -11.42 6.41
CA ASP A 64 4.40 -12.12 7.12
C ASP A 64 3.11 -12.18 6.27
N VAL A 65 2.20 -13.08 6.64
CA VAL A 65 0.90 -13.28 5.98
C VAL A 65 -0.21 -13.36 7.03
N GLY A 66 -1.05 -12.33 7.07
CA GLY A 66 -2.28 -12.31 7.86
C GLY A 66 -3.41 -13.04 7.14
N ARG A 67 -4.09 -13.97 7.83
CA ARG A 67 -5.29 -14.65 7.35
C ARG A 67 -6.44 -14.44 8.31
N TYR A 68 -7.60 -14.04 7.79
CA TYR A 68 -8.75 -13.62 8.58
C TYR A 68 -10.02 -14.34 8.12
N ASP A 69 -10.73 -14.93 9.09
CA ASP A 69 -12.07 -15.49 8.92
C ASP A 69 -12.85 -15.26 10.23
N PRO A 70 -13.82 -14.30 10.28
CA PRO A 70 -14.36 -13.51 9.17
C PRO A 70 -13.34 -12.54 8.55
N PRO A 71 -13.59 -12.00 7.33
CA PRO A 71 -12.66 -11.07 6.67
C PRO A 71 -12.43 -9.81 7.51
N MET A 72 -11.24 -9.23 7.36
CA MET A 72 -10.80 -8.12 8.18
C MET A 72 -11.62 -6.86 7.89
N ASP A 73 -12.13 -6.23 8.96
CA ASP A 73 -12.74 -4.92 8.86
C ASP A 73 -11.64 -3.85 8.76
N THR A 74 -11.54 -3.19 7.60
CA THR A 74 -10.56 -2.14 7.31
C THR A 74 -11.21 -0.77 7.12
N GLY A 75 -12.53 -0.64 7.29
CA GLY A 75 -13.27 0.56 6.85
C GLY A 75 -13.62 0.59 5.37
N ARG A 76 -13.18 -0.42 4.61
CA ARG A 76 -13.24 -0.43 3.14
C ARG A 76 -13.82 -1.73 2.62
N LEU A 77 -14.55 -1.62 1.51
CA LEU A 77 -14.98 -2.76 0.71
C LEU A 77 -14.08 -2.90 -0.53
N PRO A 78 -13.81 -4.15 -0.97
CA PRO A 78 -14.13 -5.41 -0.29
C PRO A 78 -13.27 -5.64 0.97
N ARG A 79 -13.83 -6.36 1.97
CA ARG A 79 -13.08 -6.74 3.18
C ARG A 79 -12.09 -7.87 2.86
N PRO A 80 -10.77 -7.69 3.09
CA PRO A 80 -9.79 -8.69 2.71
C PRO A 80 -9.76 -9.89 3.67
N HIS A 81 -9.59 -11.09 3.13
CA HIS A 81 -9.29 -12.29 3.91
C HIS A 81 -7.80 -12.49 4.12
N THR A 82 -6.97 -11.97 3.21
CA THR A 82 -5.52 -12.15 3.25
C THR A 82 -4.79 -10.81 3.10
N LEU A 83 -3.85 -10.58 4.02
CA LEU A 83 -2.92 -9.46 4.02
C LEU A 83 -1.50 -10.00 3.85
N LEU A 84 -0.74 -9.45 2.92
CA LEU A 84 0.71 -9.66 2.84
C LEU A 84 1.41 -8.47 3.46
N ILE A 85 2.24 -8.71 4.47
CA ILE A 85 3.07 -7.68 5.08
C ILE A 85 4.40 -7.70 4.34
N VAL A 86 4.80 -6.55 3.79
CA VAL A 86 5.94 -6.46 2.88
C VAL A 86 6.96 -5.40 3.29
N LEU A 87 8.23 -5.69 3.02
CA LEU A 87 9.35 -4.75 3.16
C LEU A 87 10.02 -4.52 1.79
N PRO A 88 10.48 -3.31 1.48
CA PRO A 88 11.28 -3.06 0.28
C PRO A 88 12.60 -3.84 0.31
N VAL A 89 13.04 -4.37 -0.85
CA VAL A 89 14.30 -5.15 -0.94
C VAL A 89 15.54 -4.27 -0.74
N ASP A 90 15.53 -3.05 -1.27
CA ASP A 90 16.71 -2.19 -1.36
C ASP A 90 16.90 -1.23 -0.17
N ARG A 91 16.05 -1.34 0.86
CA ARG A 91 16.16 -0.48 2.03
C ARG A 91 17.02 -1.17 3.10
N PRO A 92 18.21 -0.61 3.45
CA PRO A 92 18.98 -1.14 4.55
C PRO A 92 18.14 -1.02 5.82
N GLY A 93 17.88 -2.16 6.48
CA GLY A 93 17.02 -2.21 7.65
C GLY A 93 17.51 -1.22 8.71
N SER A 94 16.74 -0.17 8.98
CA SER A 94 16.64 0.27 10.37
C SER A 94 16.05 -0.91 11.16
N ALA A 95 16.42 -1.00 12.44
CA ALA A 95 16.17 -2.19 13.24
C ALA A 95 14.72 -2.68 13.12
N VAL A 96 14.58 -3.95 12.69
CA VAL A 96 13.32 -4.70 12.61
C VAL A 96 12.38 -4.30 13.75
N GLY A 97 11.29 -3.62 13.44
CA GLY A 97 10.26 -3.26 14.42
C GLY A 97 9.83 -1.80 14.49
N CYS A 98 10.18 -0.94 13.51
CA CYS A 98 9.45 0.30 13.33
C CYS A 98 8.17 0.03 12.51
N GLU A 99 7.02 0.48 13.00
CA GLU A 99 5.70 0.30 12.36
C GLU A 99 5.65 0.91 10.94
N ASP A 100 6.56 1.84 10.61
CA ASP A 100 6.65 2.54 9.32
C ASP A 100 7.68 1.94 8.33
N GLU A 101 8.23 0.75 8.59
CA GLU A 101 9.25 0.13 7.72
C GLU A 101 8.68 -0.62 6.52
N GLY A 102 7.39 -0.96 6.56
CA GLY A 102 6.72 -1.79 5.57
C GLY A 102 5.35 -1.26 5.17
N ASP A 103 4.70 -2.00 4.29
CA ASP A 103 3.35 -1.72 3.82
C ASP A 103 2.59 -3.05 3.71
N THR A 104 1.28 -2.99 3.47
CA THR A 104 0.41 -4.16 3.39
C THR A 104 -0.25 -4.26 2.03
N ILE A 105 -0.20 -5.44 1.42
CA ILE A 105 -0.97 -5.77 0.23
C ILE A 105 -2.21 -6.54 0.65
N GLU A 106 -3.37 -5.95 0.41
CA GLU A 106 -4.69 -6.58 0.55
C GLU A 106 -5.00 -7.39 -0.72
N LEU A 107 -4.93 -8.72 -0.66
CA LEU A 107 -5.06 -9.57 -1.87
C LEU A 107 -6.44 -9.52 -2.52
N ASP A 108 -7.48 -9.30 -1.72
CA ASP A 108 -8.86 -9.23 -2.20
C ASP A 108 -9.31 -7.79 -2.44
N SER A 109 -8.41 -6.80 -2.36
CA SER A 109 -8.78 -5.38 -2.51
C SER A 109 -9.26 -5.03 -3.93
N ALA A 110 -9.95 -3.90 -4.03
CA ALA A 110 -10.38 -3.35 -5.32
C ALA A 110 -9.24 -2.74 -6.15
N ALA A 111 -8.05 -2.54 -5.56
CA ALA A 111 -6.91 -1.98 -6.29
C ALA A 111 -6.39 -3.00 -7.32
N PRO A 112 -6.15 -2.60 -8.58
CA PRO A 112 -5.74 -3.51 -9.65
C PRO A 112 -4.24 -3.83 -9.54
N ILE A 113 -3.85 -4.58 -8.52
CA ILE A 113 -2.46 -4.97 -8.28
C ILE A 113 -2.15 -6.25 -9.05
N VAL A 114 -1.15 -6.18 -9.92
CA VAL A 114 -0.56 -7.35 -10.56
C VAL A 114 0.76 -7.66 -9.84
N MET A 115 0.93 -8.90 -9.42
CA MET A 115 2.13 -9.35 -8.74
C MET A 115 2.58 -10.71 -9.27
N GLU A 116 3.88 -10.90 -9.33
CA GLU A 116 4.48 -12.18 -9.65
C GLU A 116 5.55 -12.54 -8.62
N ARG A 117 5.77 -13.85 -8.45
CA ARG A 117 6.82 -14.32 -7.57
C ARG A 117 8.13 -14.36 -8.35
N VAL A 118 9.07 -13.50 -7.96
CA VAL A 118 10.44 -13.49 -8.50
C VAL A 118 11.29 -14.53 -7.77
N SER A 119 11.96 -15.42 -8.51
CA SER A 119 12.91 -16.34 -7.91
C SER A 119 14.26 -15.65 -7.71
N PRO A 120 15.07 -16.05 -6.72
CA PRO A 120 16.40 -15.46 -6.52
C PRO A 120 17.32 -15.54 -7.75
N ALA A 121 17.09 -16.51 -8.65
CA ALA A 121 17.83 -16.67 -9.90
C ALA A 121 17.50 -15.60 -10.96
N ASP A 122 16.33 -14.96 -10.87
CA ASP A 122 15.84 -13.99 -11.85
C ASP A 122 16.25 -12.55 -11.50
N ARG A 123 16.91 -12.34 -10.36
CA ARG A 123 17.37 -11.02 -9.88
C ARG A 123 18.64 -10.51 -10.58
N VAL A 124 19.23 -11.29 -11.48
CA VAL A 124 20.47 -10.96 -12.20
C VAL A 124 20.19 -10.99 -13.70
N SER A 125 19.60 -9.92 -14.24
CA SER A 125 19.58 -9.63 -15.68
C SER A 125 19.55 -8.13 -15.89
#